data_AF-A0A699WT57-F1
#
_entry.id   AF-A0A699WT57-F1
#
_cell.length_a   1.000
_cell.length_b   1.000
_cell.length_c   1.000
_cell.angle_alpha   90.00
_cell.angle_beta   90.00
_cell.angle_gamma   90.00
#
_symmetry.space_group_name_H-M   'P 1'
#
loop_
_entity.id
_entity.type
_entity.pdbx_description
1 polymer ?
#
loop_
_entity_poly.entity_id
_entity_poly.type
_entity_poly.pdbx_seq_one_letter_code
_entity_poly.pdbx_strand_id
1 'polypeptide(L)' 'MDEAHTFRYSIHPGADKMYYDLRDLYCWPGMKRDIAEYVSRCLTCSKIKAERQKPSGLLQQPEIPE' A
#
# COMPACT_ATOMS: atom_id res chain seq x y z
N MET A 1 -5.40 16.50 15.13
CA MET A 1 -4.83 15.31 14.44
C MET A 1 -5.78 14.81 13.36
N ASP A 2 -6.51 15.72 12.73
CA ASP A 2 -7.39 15.46 11.58
C ASP A 2 -6.90 16.24 10.34
N GLU A 3 -5.90 17.11 10.52
CA GLU A 3 -5.48 18.06 9.48
C GLU A 3 -4.61 17.47 8.35
N ALA A 4 -4.27 16.18 8.36
CA ALA A 4 -3.51 15.56 7.26
C ALA A 4 -4.39 14.95 6.15
N HIS A 5 -5.72 14.99 6.29
CA HIS A 5 -6.66 14.41 5.32
C HIS A 5 -7.18 15.40 4.27
N THR A 6 -6.85 16.70 4.37
CA THR A 6 -7.37 17.75 3.48
C THR A 6 -6.36 18.25 2.45
N PHE A 7 -5.11 17.77 2.46
CA PHE A 7 -4.12 18.22 1.49
C PHE A 7 -4.44 17.62 0.12
N ARG A 8 -4.51 18.46 -0.93
CA ARG A 8 -4.84 18.10 -2.33
C ARG A 8 -3.92 17.02 -2.97
N TYR A 9 -2.85 16.64 -2.28
CA TYR A 9 -1.96 15.54 -2.64
C TYR A 9 -2.21 14.24 -1.84
N SER A 10 -3.31 14.18 -1.09
CA SER A 10 -3.86 12.98 -0.41
C SER A 10 -4.42 11.95 -1.41
N ILE A 11 -3.90 11.93 -2.64
CA ILE A 11 -4.00 10.78 -3.52
C ILE A 11 -3.04 9.75 -2.91
N HIS A 12 -3.53 9.05 -1.88
CA HIS A 12 -2.86 8.02 -1.08
C HIS A 12 -1.52 7.54 -1.66
N PRO A 13 -0.40 8.22 -1.34
CA PRO A 13 0.91 7.72 -1.69
C PRO A 13 1.04 6.35 -1.03
N GLY A 14 1.26 5.30 -1.82
CA GLY A 14 1.54 3.98 -1.26
C GLY A 14 2.73 4.04 -0.31
N ALA A 15 2.90 3.00 0.51
CA ALA A 15 4.00 2.92 1.48
C ALA A 15 5.38 3.22 0.84
N ASP A 16 5.59 2.80 -0.41
CA ASP A 16 6.83 3.07 -1.14
C ASP A 16 7.03 4.56 -1.43
N LYS A 17 5.98 5.27 -1.89
CA LYS A 17 6.07 6.70 -2.14
C LYS A 17 6.33 7.47 -0.85
N MET A 18 5.63 7.12 0.24
CA MET A 18 5.88 7.71 1.55
C MET A 18 7.31 7.46 2.04
N TYR A 19 7.86 6.26 1.81
CA TYR A 19 9.25 5.96 2.14
C TYR A 19 10.23 6.82 1.35
N TYR A 20 10.06 6.94 0.04
CA TYR A 20 10.95 7.77 -0.78
C TYR A 20 10.86 9.25 -0.43
N ASP A 21 9.65 9.77 -0.19
CA ASP A 21 9.44 11.17 0.20
C ASP A 21 10.13 11.49 1.55
N LEU A 22 10.10 10.54 2.50
CA LEU A 22 10.67 10.74 3.83
C LEU A 22 12.17 10.44 3.91
N ARG A 23 12.70 9.52 3.09
CA ARG A 23 14.08 9.03 3.20
C ARG A 23 15.11 10.13 3.00
N ASP A 24 14.78 11.15 2.21
CA ASP A 24 15.68 12.25 1.91
C ASP A 24 15.77 13.25 3.07
N LEU A 25 14.79 13.26 3.97
CA LEU A 25 14.71 14.17 5.13
C LEU A 25 15.01 13.47 6.45
N TYR A 26 14.71 12.17 6.54
CA TYR A 26 14.76 11.41 7.77
C TYR A 26 15.26 9.98 7.49
N CYS A 27 16.16 9.49 8.34
CA CYS A 27 16.66 8.13 8.27
C CYS A 27 16.74 7.55 9.68
N TRP A 28 15.92 6.53 9.97
CA TRP A 28 15.95 5.83 11.25
C TRP A 28 15.78 4.31 11.08
N PRO A 29 16.28 3.49 12.04
CA PRO A 29 16.11 2.05 11.99
C PRO A 29 14.62 1.66 12.03
N GLY A 30 14.16 0.89 11.05
CA GLY A 30 12.76 0.42 11.01
C GLY A 30 11.78 1.34 10.28
N MET A 31 12.24 2.47 9.73
CA MET A 31 11.41 3.44 9.00
C MET A 31 10.44 2.82 7.98
N LYS A 32 10.89 1.87 7.15
CA LYS A 32 10.01 1.17 6.19
C LYS A 32 8.85 0.43 6.88
N ARG A 33 9.12 -0.21 8.02
CA ARG A 33 8.13 -0.97 8.79
C ARG A 33 7.10 -0.03 9.40
N ASP A 34 7.56 1.08 9.98
CA ASP A 34 6.66 2.06 10.61
C ASP A 34 5.74 2.71 9.56
N ILE A 35 6.28 3.03 8.38
CA ILE A 35 5.49 3.53 7.24
C ILE A 35 4.48 2.48 6.76
N ALA A 36 4.90 1.21 6.66
CA ALA A 36 3.99 0.13 6.27
C ALA A 36 2.85 -0.07 7.27
N GLU A 37 3.13 0.02 8.58
CA GLU A 37 2.13 -0.04 9.65
C GLU A 37 1.20 1.17 9.63
N TYR A 38 1.74 2.37 9.41
CA TYR A 38 0.93 3.58 9.28
C TYR A 38 -0.06 3.47 8.10
N VAL A 39 0.42 3.04 6.93
CA VAL A 39 -0.40 2.88 5.73
C VAL A 39 -1.41 1.73 5.87
N SER A 40 -1.08 0.66 6.60
CA SER A 40 -2.01 -0.46 6.83
C SER A 40 -3.21 -0.06 7.71
N ARG A 41 -3.01 0.86 8.65
CA ARG A 41 -4.08 1.44 9.49
C ARG A 41 -5.00 2.38 8.72
N CYS A 42 -4.62 2.83 7.52
CA CYS A 42 -5.49 3.66 6.69
C CYS A 42 -6.54 2.79 5.96
N LEU A 43 -7.79 2.86 6.43
CA LEU A 43 -8.91 2.12 5.85
C LEU A 43 -9.10 2.39 4.35
N THR A 44 -8.85 3.62 3.89
CA THR A 44 -8.98 4.00 2.48
C THR A 44 -7.87 3.38 1.63
N CYS A 45 -6.61 3.40 2.10
CA CYS A 45 -5.50 2.70 1.44
C CYS A 45 -5.76 1.20 1.33
N SER A 46 -6.34 0.60 2.37
CA SER A 46 -6.62 -0.84 2.44
C SER A 46 -7.70 -1.26 1.41
N LYS A 47 -8.78 -0.48 1.30
CA LYS A 47 -9.86 -0.70 0.30
C LYS A 47 -9.35 -0.57 -1.14
N ILE A 48 -8.59 0.48 -1.45
CA ILE A 48 -8.04 0.70 -2.79
C ILE A 48 -7.05 -0.40 -3.18
N LYS A 49 -6.23 -0.88 -2.23
CA LYS A 49 -5.33 -2.02 -2.48
C LYS A 49 -6.10 -3.28 -2.84
N ALA A 50 -7.18 -3.60 -2.11
CA ALA A 50 -8.01 -4.77 -2.40
C ALA A 50 -8.65 -4.70 -3.80
N GLU A 51 -9.14 -3.54 -4.19
CA GLU A 51 -9.73 -3.32 -5.53
C GLU A 51 -8.69 -3.40 -6.66
N ARG A 52 -7.45 -2.97 -6.40
CA ARG A 52 -6.34 -3.03 -7.37
C ARG A 52 -5.64 -4.37 -7.45
N GLN A 53 -5.80 -5.27 -6.47
CA GLN A 53 -5.26 -6.62 -6.59
C GLN A 53 -6.04 -7.33 -7.71
N LYS A 54 -5.32 -7.82 -8.72
CA LYS A 54 -5.92 -8.68 -9.73
C LYS A 54 -6.52 -9.88 -8.98
N PRO A 55 -7.81 -10.18 -9.15
CA PRO A 55 -8.38 -11.38 -8.54
C PRO A 55 -7.56 -12.57 -9.03
N SER A 56 -7.14 -13.42 -8.09
CA SER A 56 -6.54 -14.70 -8.44
C SER A 56 -7.54 -15.45 -9.31
N GLY A 57 -7.23 -15.59 -10.60
CA GLY A 57 -8.10 -16.34 -11.51
C GLY A 57 -8.28 -17.77 -11.01
N LEU A 58 -9.40 -18.41 -11.37
CA LEU A 58 -9.59 -19.84 -11.15
C LEU A 58 -8.43 -20.58 -11.82
N LEU A 59 -7.65 -21.31 -11.04
CA LEU A 59 -6.65 -22.24 -11.56
C LEU A 59 -7.40 -23.34 -12.32
N GLN A 60 -7.37 -23.29 -13.66
CA GLN A 60 -7.81 -24.43 -14.47
C GLN A 60 -6.71 -25.48 -14.45
N GLN A 61 -7.03 -26.68 -13.96
CA GLN A 61 -6.18 -27.84 -14.16
C GLN A 61 -6.20 -28.24 -15.64
N PRO A 62 -5.04 -28.46 -16.28
CA PRO A 62 -4.99 -29.05 -17.61
C PRO A 62 -5.57 -30.48 -17.57
N GLU A 63 -6.26 -30.87 -18.64
CA GLU A 63 -6.73 -32.25 -18.81
C GLU A 63 -5.52 -33.19 -18.84
N ILE A 64 -5.58 -34.24 -18.03
CA ILE A 64 -4.54 -35.28 -17.99
C ILE A 64 -4.67 -36.10 -19.27
N PRO A 65 -3.63 -36.19 -20.12
CA PRO A 65 -3.67 -37.04 -21.31
C PRO A 65 -3.73 -38.52 -20.91
N GLU A 66 -4.48 -39.32 -21.69
CA GLU A 66 -4.47 -40.80 -21.62
C GLU A 66 -3.10 -41.41 -21.95
#